data_AF-A0A7X9CMM1-F1
#
_entry.id   AF-A0A7X9CMM1-F1
#
_cell.length_a   1.000
_cell.length_b   1.000
_cell.length_c   1.000
_cell.angle_alpha   90.00
_cell.angle_beta   90.00
_cell.angle_gamma   90.00
#
_symmetry.space_group_name_H-M   'P 1'
#
loop_
_entity.id
_entity.type
_entity.pdbx_description
1 polymer ?
#
loop_
_entity_poly.entity_id
_entity_poly.type
_entity_poly.pdbx_seq_one_letter_code
_entity_poly.pdbx_strand_id
1 'polypeptide(L)'
;MIAMLIALSAVGALIKVFNTVAFDSMPGYFAALYLGGWYGAIVISLGHLLTAISSGFPLGIPIHIYIAIQMALFAYLFRFFYKRFNTYIVIIIGTLLNGPISALLLVPVFGWGFFIGWSLPLTVASFINILLATIIYKGIVKMSGERIDREI
;
A
#
# COMPACT_ATOMS: atom_id res chain seq x y z
N MET A 1 -1.90 -4.71 18.11
CA MET A 1 -2.46 -4.13 16.87
C MET A 1 -1.59 -4.37 15.65
N ILE A 2 -0.29 -4.05 15.64
CA ILE A 2 0.59 -4.26 14.46
C ILE A 2 0.53 -5.70 13.95
N ALA A 3 0.72 -6.70 14.83
CA ALA A 3 0.62 -8.11 14.46
C ALA A 3 -0.75 -8.50 13.86
N MET A 4 -1.85 -7.92 14.38
CA MET A 4 -3.19 -8.16 13.83
C MET A 4 -3.35 -7.56 12.44
N LEU A 5 -2.79 -6.38 12.19
CA LEU A 5 -2.84 -5.74 10.88
C LEU A 5 -1.93 -6.47 9.87
N ILE A 6 -0.80 -7.01 10.30
CA ILE A 6 0.02 -7.92 9.47
C ILE A 6 -0.77 -9.19 9.13
N ALA A 7 -1.46 -9.79 10.11
CA ALA A 7 -2.33 -10.95 9.87
C ALA A 7 -3.48 -10.60 8.90
N LEU A 8 -4.07 -9.40 9.02
CA LEU A 8 -5.08 -8.94 8.08
C LEU A 8 -4.50 -8.71 6.68
N SER A 9 -3.26 -8.21 6.58
CA SER A 9 -2.53 -8.13 5.31
C SER A 9 -2.28 -9.52 4.73
N ALA A 10 -2.00 -10.53 5.56
CA ALA A 10 -1.87 -11.92 5.14
C ALA A 10 -3.19 -12.45 4.53
N VAL A 11 -4.34 -12.09 5.10
CA VAL A 11 -5.65 -12.44 4.53
C VAL A 11 -5.87 -11.68 3.22
N GLY A 12 -5.56 -10.38 3.18
CA GLY A 12 -5.65 -9.56 1.97
C GLY A 12 -4.74 -10.03 0.83
N ALA A 13 -3.58 -10.60 1.16
CA ALA A 13 -2.63 -11.20 0.22
C ALA A 13 -3.22 -12.39 -0.55
N LEU A 14 -4.20 -13.09 0.02
CA LEU A 14 -4.89 -14.20 -0.64
C LEU A 14 -5.93 -13.73 -1.67
N ILE A 15 -6.38 -12.47 -1.56
CA ILE A 15 -7.34 -11.86 -2.49
C ILE A 15 -6.53 -11.17 -3.59
N LYS A 16 -6.16 -11.95 -4.61
CA LYS A 16 -5.28 -11.50 -5.70
C LYS A 16 -6.07 -10.81 -6.81
N VAL A 17 -5.50 -9.73 -7.33
CA VAL A 17 -5.97 -9.03 -8.54
C VAL A 17 -5.19 -9.52 -9.75
N PHE A 18 -3.85 -9.60 -9.65
CA PHE A 18 -2.97 -10.03 -10.73
C PHE A 18 -1.59 -10.43 -10.20
N ASN A 19 -1.16 -11.68 -10.36
CA ASN A 19 0.13 -12.17 -9.83
C ASN A 19 0.33 -11.78 -8.35
N THR A 20 1.32 -10.93 -8.03
CA THR A 20 1.63 -10.42 -6.69
C THR A 20 0.97 -9.07 -6.39
N VAL A 21 -0.05 -8.70 -7.16
CA VAL A 21 -0.92 -7.55 -6.90
C VAL A 21 -2.14 -8.06 -6.15
N ALA A 22 -2.29 -7.65 -4.89
CA ALA A 22 -3.33 -8.13 -3.98
C ALA A 22 -3.87 -7.02 -3.05
N PHE A 23 -4.69 -7.38 -2.07
CA PHE A 23 -5.23 -6.46 -1.05
C PHE A 23 -4.43 -6.42 0.25
N ASP A 24 -3.15 -6.77 0.18
CA ASP A 24 -2.19 -6.79 1.28
C ASP A 24 -1.82 -5.41 1.82
N SER A 25 -1.93 -4.38 0.99
CA SER A 25 -1.50 -3.01 1.32
C SER A 25 -2.54 -2.19 2.07
N MET A 26 -3.82 -2.53 2.00
CA MET A 26 -4.90 -1.82 2.69
C MET A 26 -4.68 -1.75 4.20
N PRO A 27 -4.37 -2.85 4.93
CA PRO A 27 -4.08 -2.77 6.35
C PRO A 27 -2.82 -1.95 6.67
N GLY A 28 -1.84 -1.93 5.76
CA GLY A 28 -0.64 -1.11 5.86
C GLY A 28 -0.91 0.38 5.74
N TYR A 29 -1.69 0.81 4.75
CA TYR A 29 -2.13 2.19 4.63
C TYR A 29 -3.03 2.61 5.80
N PHE A 30 -3.91 1.71 6.27
CA PHE A 30 -4.71 1.95 7.46
C PHE A 30 -3.82 2.16 8.70
N ALA A 31 -2.84 1.28 8.91
CA ALA A 31 -1.86 1.41 9.98
C ALA A 31 -1.08 2.75 9.89
N ALA A 32 -0.74 3.18 8.68
CA ALA A 32 -0.08 4.47 8.46
C ALA A 32 -0.91 5.65 8.97
N LEU A 33 -2.23 5.61 8.75
CA LEU A 33 -3.18 6.64 9.21
C LEU A 33 -3.48 6.55 10.71
N TYR A 34 -3.70 5.33 11.21
CA TYR A 34 -4.22 5.12 12.56
C TYR A 34 -3.11 5.05 13.62
N LEU A 35 -2.02 4.36 13.32
CA LEU A 35 -0.89 4.15 14.26
C LEU A 35 0.28 5.10 13.97
N GLY A 36 0.45 5.50 12.70
CA GLY A 36 1.52 6.39 12.25
C GLY A 36 2.36 5.77 11.13
N GLY A 37 3.12 6.62 10.44
CA GLY A 37 3.79 6.28 9.18
C GLY A 37 4.77 5.09 9.30
N TRP A 38 5.51 4.99 10.41
CA TRP A 38 6.48 3.91 10.62
C TRP A 38 5.81 2.55 10.81
N TYR A 39 4.70 2.52 11.56
CA TYR A 39 3.91 1.30 11.73
C TYR A 39 3.23 0.89 10.42
N GLY A 40 2.75 1.86 9.64
CA GLY A 40 2.28 1.62 8.28
C GLY A 40 3.32 0.98 7.38
N ALA A 41 4.55 1.49 7.42
CA ALA A 41 5.68 0.97 6.65
C ALA A 41 6.03 -0.50 7.00
N ILE A 42 5.98 -0.87 8.28
CA ILE A 42 6.20 -2.25 8.72
C ILE A 42 5.06 -3.17 8.25
N VAL A 43 3.81 -2.77 8.45
CA VAL A 43 2.65 -3.60 8.09
C VAL A 43 2.59 -3.82 6.58
N ILE A 44 2.77 -2.78 5.77
CA ILE A 44 2.66 -2.87 4.31
C ILE A 44 3.78 -3.72 3.70
N SER A 45 5.02 -3.60 4.21
CA SER A 45 6.17 -4.35 3.70
C SER A 45 6.05 -5.83 3.99
N LEU A 46 5.71 -6.19 5.23
CA LEU A 46 5.48 -7.58 5.61
C LEU A 46 4.25 -8.16 4.91
N GLY A 47 3.18 -7.38 4.74
CA GLY A 47 2.03 -7.74 3.92
C GLY A 47 2.42 -8.12 2.50
N HIS A 48 3.25 -7.29 1.84
CA HIS A 48 3.73 -7.58 0.49
C HIS A 48 4.57 -8.85 0.41
N LEU A 49 5.47 -9.07 1.38
CA LEU A 49 6.26 -10.28 1.42
C LEU A 49 5.37 -11.52 1.58
N LEU A 50 4.26 -11.44 2.33
CA LEU A 50 3.29 -12.54 2.44
C LEU A 50 2.56 -12.80 1.10
N THR A 51 2.22 -11.76 0.33
CA THR A 51 1.72 -11.90 -1.04
C THR A 51 2.75 -12.55 -1.95
N ALA A 52 4.01 -12.15 -1.86
CA ALA A 52 5.10 -12.72 -2.65
C ALA A 52 5.31 -14.21 -2.32
N ILE A 53 5.37 -14.57 -1.03
CA ILE A 53 5.51 -15.95 -0.53
C ILE A 53 4.34 -16.81 -1.03
N SER A 54 3.10 -16.37 -0.81
CA SER A 54 1.89 -17.09 -1.23
C SER A 54 1.67 -17.11 -2.76
N SER A 55 2.50 -16.39 -3.51
CA SER A 55 2.53 -16.42 -4.98
C SER A 55 3.73 -17.17 -5.54
N GLY A 56 4.62 -17.69 -4.70
CA GLY A 56 5.83 -18.40 -5.13
C GLY A 56 6.95 -17.50 -5.66
N PHE A 57 6.99 -16.21 -5.27
CA PHE A 57 7.99 -15.23 -5.70
C PHE A 57 8.19 -15.15 -7.23
N PRO A 58 7.15 -14.82 -8.02
CA PRO A 58 7.22 -14.88 -9.48
C PRO A 58 8.26 -13.94 -10.11
N LEU A 59 8.63 -12.85 -9.43
CA LEU A 59 9.69 -11.92 -9.87
C LEU A 59 11.04 -12.17 -9.16
N GLY A 60 11.11 -13.20 -8.31
CA GLY A 60 12.27 -13.51 -7.47
C GLY A 60 12.29 -12.76 -6.14
N ILE A 61 12.97 -13.36 -5.15
CA ILE A 61 13.07 -12.84 -3.79
C ILE A 61 13.68 -11.41 -3.74
N PRO A 62 14.79 -11.10 -4.44
CA PRO A 62 15.40 -9.76 -4.36
C PRO A 62 14.46 -8.65 -4.84
N ILE A 63 13.68 -8.91 -5.88
CA ILE A 63 12.73 -7.94 -6.44
C ILE A 63 11.58 -7.70 -5.46
N HIS A 64 11.08 -8.73 -4.79
CA HIS A 64 10.03 -8.55 -3.78
C HIS A 64 10.52 -7.84 -2.52
N ILE A 65 11.76 -8.04 -2.10
CA ILE A 65 12.36 -7.23 -1.01
C ILE A 65 12.45 -5.76 -1.45
N TYR A 66 12.90 -5.50 -2.67
CA TYR A 66 12.95 -4.15 -3.22
C TYR A 66 11.57 -3.48 -3.28
N ILE A 67 10.54 -4.18 -3.78
CA ILE A 67 9.16 -3.68 -3.80
C ILE A 67 8.64 -3.45 -2.37
N ALA A 68 8.91 -4.35 -1.43
CA ALA A 68 8.50 -4.17 -0.03
C ALA A 68 9.10 -2.89 0.59
N ILE A 69 10.35 -2.55 0.25
CA ILE A 69 10.99 -1.29 0.68
C ILE A 69 10.31 -0.08 0.02
N GLN A 70 9.99 -0.15 -1.28
CA GLN A 70 9.23 0.92 -1.95
C GLN A 70 7.87 1.14 -1.28
N MET A 71 7.12 0.06 -1.03
CA MET A 71 5.81 0.13 -0.40
C MET A 71 5.90 0.69 1.02
N ALA A 72 6.93 0.33 1.80
CA ALA A 72 7.20 0.91 3.10
C ALA A 72 7.38 2.44 3.02
N LEU A 73 8.19 2.91 2.08
CA LEU A 73 8.38 4.34 1.82
C LEU A 73 7.06 5.01 1.42
N PHE A 74 6.28 4.39 0.54
CA PHE A 74 5.01 4.97 0.07
C PHE A 74 3.96 5.04 1.18
N ALA A 75 3.88 4.07 2.09
CA ALA A 75 3.00 4.17 3.25
C ALA A 75 3.41 5.30 4.20
N TYR A 76 4.72 5.47 4.42
CA TYR A 76 5.25 6.59 5.20
C TYR A 76 4.91 7.94 4.55
N LEU A 77 5.20 8.09 3.26
CA LEU A 77 4.88 9.30 2.49
C LEU A 77 3.37 9.56 2.43
N PHE A 78 2.55 8.52 2.31
CA PHE A 78 1.11 8.63 2.35
C PHE A 78 0.63 9.27 3.65
N ARG A 79 1.13 8.84 4.81
CA ARG A 79 0.84 9.50 6.09
C ARG A 79 1.36 10.94 6.13
N PHE A 80 2.59 11.16 5.66
CA PHE A 80 3.19 12.51 5.61
C PHE A 80 2.32 13.49 4.79
N PHE A 81 1.82 13.06 3.64
CA PHE A 81 0.94 13.86 2.79
C PHE A 81 -0.48 13.97 3.36
N TYR A 82 -0.99 12.93 4.02
CA TYR A 82 -2.31 12.95 4.65
C TYR A 82 -2.46 14.03 5.72
N LYS A 83 -1.37 14.35 6.43
CA LYS A 83 -1.34 15.45 7.40
C LYS A 83 -1.45 16.84 6.75
N ARG A 84 -0.94 17.00 5.52
CA ARG A 84 -0.74 18.32 4.87
C ARG A 84 -1.76 18.66 3.78
N PHE A 85 -2.32 17.66 3.12
CA PHE A 85 -3.15 17.84 1.93
C PHE A 85 -4.56 17.29 2.11
N ASN A 86 -5.45 17.65 1.19
CA ASN A 86 -6.80 17.09 1.13
C ASN A 86 -6.74 15.57 0.87
N THR A 87 -7.63 14.80 1.51
CA THR A 87 -7.72 13.34 1.37
C THR A 87 -7.76 12.90 -0.09
N TYR A 88 -8.53 13.57 -0.95
CA TYR A 88 -8.63 13.19 -2.37
C TYR A 88 -7.29 13.26 -3.09
N ILE A 89 -6.53 14.33 -2.85
CA ILE A 89 -5.18 14.51 -3.41
C ILE A 89 -4.26 13.41 -2.92
N VAL A 90 -4.33 13.07 -1.64
CA VAL A 90 -3.46 12.08 -1.01
C VAL A 90 -3.77 10.66 -1.51
N ILE A 91 -5.05 10.34 -1.75
CA ILE A 91 -5.46 9.08 -2.40
C ILE A 91 -4.85 8.98 -3.80
N ILE A 92 -4.94 10.06 -4.60
CA ILE A 92 -4.35 10.09 -5.95
C ILE A 92 -2.84 9.91 -5.88
N ILE A 93 -2.15 10.66 -5.02
CA ILE A 93 -0.68 10.55 -4.86
C ILE A 93 -0.28 9.13 -4.45
N GLY A 94 -0.93 8.55 -3.45
CA GLY A 94 -0.62 7.18 -3.01
C GLY A 94 -0.89 6.15 -4.11
N THR A 95 -1.99 6.33 -4.86
CA THR A 95 -2.34 5.46 -6.00
C THR A 95 -1.26 5.51 -7.07
N LEU A 96 -0.79 6.71 -7.42
CA LEU A 96 0.24 6.90 -8.43
C LEU A 96 1.59 6.34 -7.97
N LEU A 97 1.98 6.58 -6.72
CA LEU A 97 3.24 6.09 -6.14
C LEU A 97 3.30 4.57 -6.15
N ASN A 98 2.30 3.91 -5.58
CA ASN A 98 2.30 2.46 -5.42
C ASN A 98 1.77 1.72 -6.67
N GLY A 99 1.22 2.45 -7.64
CA GLY A 99 0.72 1.94 -8.90
C GLY A 99 1.74 2.07 -10.06
N PRO A 100 1.55 3.04 -10.97
CA PRO A 100 2.38 3.20 -12.15
C PRO A 100 3.83 3.61 -11.83
N ILE A 101 4.08 4.35 -10.75
CA ILE A 101 5.45 4.75 -10.39
C ILE A 101 6.26 3.54 -9.92
N SER A 102 5.70 2.65 -9.09
CA SER A 102 6.34 1.36 -8.76
C SER A 102 6.71 0.56 -10.02
N ALA A 103 5.80 0.48 -10.99
CA ALA A 103 6.04 -0.21 -12.26
C ALA A 103 7.15 0.45 -13.08
N LEU A 104 7.16 1.79 -13.13
CA LEU A 104 8.14 2.58 -13.86
C LEU A 104 9.55 2.38 -13.29
N LEU A 105 9.70 2.31 -11.97
CA LEU A 105 10.98 2.07 -11.30
C LEU A 105 11.58 0.70 -11.62
N LEU A 106 10.78 -0.24 -12.12
CA LEU A 106 11.22 -1.57 -12.54
C LEU A 106 11.55 -1.68 -14.04
N VAL A 107 11.31 -0.62 -14.83
CA VAL A 107 11.65 -0.58 -16.27
C VAL A 107 13.14 -0.84 -16.56
N PRO A 108 14.11 -0.34 -15.77
CA PRO A 108 15.52 -0.65 -16.03
C PRO A 108 15.86 -2.15 -15.93
N VAL A 109 15.04 -2.93 -15.22
CA VAL A 109 15.26 -4.37 -14.99
C VAL A 109 14.42 -5.22 -15.96
N PHE A 110 13.14 -4.86 -16.17
CA PHE A 110 12.18 -5.68 -16.93
C PHE A 110 11.72 -5.04 -18.26
N GLY A 111 12.14 -3.82 -18.56
CA GLY A 111 11.80 -3.09 -19.78
C GLY A 111 10.39 -2.49 -19.81
N TRP A 112 10.08 -1.80 -20.90
CA TRP A 112 8.80 -1.10 -21.09
C TRP A 112 7.58 -2.02 -21.17
N GLY A 113 7.76 -3.27 -21.62
CA GLY A 113 6.69 -4.26 -21.64
C GLY A 113 6.13 -4.56 -20.24
N PHE A 114 7.01 -4.57 -19.23
CA PHE A 114 6.59 -4.70 -17.83
C PHE A 114 5.74 -3.50 -17.39
N PHE A 115 6.20 -2.28 -17.65
CA PHE A 115 5.44 -1.08 -17.28
C PHE A 115 4.03 -1.08 -17.88
N ILE A 116 3.90 -1.36 -19.19
CA ILE A 116 2.60 -1.39 -19.87
C ILE A 116 1.69 -2.48 -19.29
N GLY A 117 2.22 -3.69 -19.08
CA GLY A 117 1.43 -4.82 -18.58
C GLY A 117 1.02 -4.71 -17.11
N TRP A 118 1.84 -4.05 -16.27
CA TRP A 118 1.63 -4.00 -14.83
C TRP A 118 0.96 -2.71 -14.35
N SER A 119 1.04 -1.62 -15.12
CA SER A 119 0.53 -0.31 -14.72
C SER A 119 -0.97 -0.34 -14.39
N LEU A 120 -1.80 -0.93 -15.24
CA LEU A 120 -3.25 -0.97 -15.01
C LEU A 120 -3.62 -1.81 -13.77
N PRO A 121 -3.18 -3.08 -13.63
CA PRO A 121 -3.45 -3.87 -12.43
C PRO A 121 -2.97 -3.20 -11.14
N LEU A 122 -1.75 -2.67 -11.13
CA LEU A 122 -1.18 -2.00 -9.97
C LEU A 122 -1.96 -0.74 -9.60
N THR A 123 -2.36 0.07 -10.59
CA THR A 123 -3.14 1.29 -10.35
C THR A 123 -4.49 0.98 -9.71
N VAL A 124 -5.22 0.01 -10.27
CA VAL A 124 -6.56 -0.37 -9.77
C VAL A 124 -6.48 -0.93 -8.36
N ALA A 125 -5.56 -1.88 -8.12
CA ALA A 125 -5.40 -2.46 -6.80
C ALA A 125 -4.93 -1.42 -5.77
N SER A 126 -3.98 -0.56 -6.12
CA SER A 126 -3.47 0.50 -5.25
C SER A 126 -4.59 1.48 -4.86
N PHE A 127 -5.39 1.92 -5.83
CA PHE A 127 -6.54 2.79 -5.59
C PHE A 127 -7.50 2.18 -4.58
N ILE A 128 -7.92 0.92 -4.80
CA ILE A 128 -8.90 0.27 -3.91
C ILE A 128 -8.30 0.07 -2.52
N ASN A 129 -7.04 -0.37 -2.41
CA ASN A 129 -6.38 -0.56 -1.11
C ASN A 129 -6.36 0.74 -0.29
N ILE A 130 -5.94 1.84 -0.92
CA ILE A 130 -5.83 3.16 -0.28
C ILE A 130 -7.21 3.74 0.04
N LEU A 131 -8.17 3.59 -0.87
CA LEU A 131 -9.54 4.06 -0.68
C LEU A 131 -10.19 3.36 0.52
N LEU A 132 -10.11 2.02 0.58
CA LEU A 132 -10.64 1.23 1.69
C LEU A 132 -9.98 1.60 3.01
N ALA A 133 -8.65 1.69 3.04
CA ALA A 133 -7.91 2.11 4.24
C ALA A 133 -8.39 3.48 4.76
N THR A 134 -8.61 4.42 3.84
CA THR A 134 -9.05 5.78 4.15
C THR A 134 -10.50 5.82 4.64
N ILE A 135 -11.41 5.06 4.00
CA ILE A 135 -12.81 4.95 4.40
C ILE A 135 -12.91 4.37 5.81
N ILE A 136 -12.19 3.27 6.08
CA ILE A 136 -12.18 2.60 7.39
C ILE A 136 -11.65 3.57 8.46
N TYR A 137 -10.53 4.23 8.19
CA TYR A 137 -9.96 5.21 9.13
C TYR A 137 -10.94 6.34 9.46
N LYS A 138 -11.54 6.97 8.44
CA LYS A 138 -12.53 8.04 8.65
C LYS A 138 -13.78 7.55 9.38
N GLY A 139 -14.23 6.32 9.08
CA GLY A 139 -15.35 5.69 9.77
C GLY A 139 -15.09 5.53 11.27
N ILE A 140 -13.92 5.02 11.64
CA ILE A 140 -13.51 4.85 13.04
C ILE A 140 -13.43 6.20 13.75
N VAL A 141 -12.74 7.19 13.17
CA VAL A 141 -12.61 8.54 13.77
C VAL A 141 -13.98 9.21 13.97
N LYS A 142 -14.89 9.06 13.00
CA LYS A 142 -16.25 9.60 13.11
C LYS A 142 -17.02 8.96 14.28
N MET A 143 -16.84 7.66 14.53
CA MET A 143 -17.52 6.95 15.61
C MET A 143 -16.89 7.22 16.98
N SER A 144 -15.57 7.43 17.06
CA SER A 144 -14.87 7.75 18.31
C SER A 144 -15.10 9.19 18.78
N GLY A 145 -15.64 10.06 17.92
CA GLY A 145 -15.80 11.49 18.21
C GLY A 145 -14.47 12.26 18.20
N GLU A 146 -13.38 11.60 17.80
CA GLU A 146 -12.06 12.21 17.68
C GLU A 146 -12.01 13.13 16.45
N ARG A 147 -11.18 14.18 16.53
CA ARG A 147 -10.92 15.04 15.37
C ARG A 147 -9.82 14.39 14.52
N ILE A 148 -9.90 14.55 13.20
CA ILE A 148 -8.80 14.11 12.33
C ILE A 148 -7.60 14.99 12.63
N ASP A 149 -6.56 14.42 13.26
CA ASP A 149 -5.30 15.12 13.52
C ASP A 149 -4.58 15.42 12.20
N ARG A 150 -4.88 16.59 11.65
CA ARG A 150 -4.09 17.28 10.65
C ARG A 150 -3.32 18.37 11.36
N GLU A 151 -2.03 18.16 11.53
CA GLU A 151 -1.09 19.25 11.77
C GLU A 151 -1.07 20.08 10.47
N ILE A 152 -1.90 21.12 10.42
CA ILE A 152 -1.82 22.17 9.38
C ILE A 152 -0.90 23.25 9.93
#